data_AF-A0A2L0UCA1-F1
#
_entry.id   AF-A0A2L0UCA1-F1
#
_cell.length_a   1.000
_cell.length_b   1.000
_cell.length_c   1.000
_cell.angle_alpha   90.00
_cell.angle_beta   90.00
_cell.angle_gamma   90.00
#
_symmetry.space_group_name_H-M   'P 1'
#
loop_
_entity.id
_entity.type
_entity.pdbx_description
1 polymer ?
#
loop_
_entity_poly.entity_id
_entity_poly.type
_entity_poly.pdbx_seq_one_letter_code
_entity_poly.pdbx_strand_id
1 'polypeptide(L)'
;MAHENPKASGAHPVILQRSSYPEYLRITEILRKETVGGILLLIAAAIAIIWANSPFSESYFAIRDLEFGYEPWHLKLSVGAWASDGLLAVFFFLTGLELKREFVAGDLRRISRAIVPVAAAFGGVVVPALVYTVVNLSSPDTLRGWAIPTATDIAFALAVLAVIGSHLPGALRIFLLTLAVVDDLIAIAIIAFFYSEDVHLTFLLWMILPLGLFALLAQRRPRFFGSTTRGPWLVLLPLGIVTWALMHASGVHATVAGVLLGFCVPVLRKSGGKPALPRPGKPGLAEVLEHRFRPLSTGF
;
A
#
# COMPACT_ATOMS: atom_id res chain seq x y z
N MET A 1 67.61 -16.02 -1.23
CA MET A 1 67.05 -16.63 -2.46
C MET A 1 66.09 -17.72 -2.01
N ALA A 2 64.83 -17.86 -2.40
CA ALA A 2 63.88 -17.12 -3.21
C ALA A 2 62.52 -17.86 -3.02
N HIS A 3 61.40 -17.13 -3.03
CA HIS A 3 60.04 -17.49 -3.52
C HIS A 3 59.48 -18.92 -3.27
N GLU A 4 58.24 -19.14 -2.82
CA GLU A 4 56.99 -18.58 -3.36
C GLU A 4 55.78 -18.96 -2.49
N ASN A 5 54.74 -18.13 -2.55
CA ASN A 5 53.48 -18.18 -1.81
C ASN A 5 52.36 -18.63 -2.76
N PRO A 6 51.54 -19.65 -2.48
CA PRO A 6 50.31 -19.86 -3.25
C PRO A 6 49.14 -19.10 -2.62
N LYS A 7 48.61 -18.21 -3.45
CA LYS A 7 47.53 -17.25 -3.21
C LYS A 7 46.21 -17.88 -2.75
N ALA A 8 45.51 -17.06 -1.97
CA ALA A 8 44.10 -17.12 -1.60
C ALA A 8 43.18 -17.72 -2.67
N SER A 9 42.45 -18.77 -2.30
CA SER A 9 41.24 -19.22 -2.99
C SER A 9 40.07 -18.34 -2.57
N GLY A 10 39.39 -17.76 -3.57
CA GLY A 10 38.33 -16.77 -3.41
C GLY A 10 37.10 -17.32 -2.69
N ALA A 11 36.70 -16.64 -1.61
CA ALA A 11 35.39 -16.79 -1.03
C ALA A 11 34.36 -16.09 -1.94
N HIS A 12 33.60 -16.86 -2.72
CA HIS A 12 32.38 -16.36 -3.35
C HIS A 12 31.35 -16.04 -2.26
N PRO A 13 30.78 -14.83 -2.20
CA PRO A 13 29.66 -14.57 -1.30
C PRO A 13 28.45 -15.31 -1.86
N VAL A 14 28.07 -16.42 -1.24
CA VAL A 14 26.81 -17.11 -1.54
C VAL A 14 25.68 -16.22 -1.00
N ILE A 15 25.11 -15.41 -1.89
CA ILE A 15 24.05 -14.41 -1.61
C ILE A 15 22.68 -15.06 -1.33
N LEU A 16 22.54 -16.38 -1.50
CA LEU A 16 21.29 -17.11 -1.30
C LEU A 16 21.41 -18.06 -0.11
N GLN A 17 21.22 -17.52 1.09
CA GLN A 17 21.11 -18.32 2.30
C GLN A 17 19.68 -18.88 2.42
N ARG A 18 19.55 -20.19 2.70
CA ARG A 18 18.25 -20.84 2.92
C ARG A 18 17.55 -20.21 4.12
N SER A 19 16.38 -19.64 3.86
CA SER A 19 15.40 -19.20 4.86
C SER A 19 15.22 -20.27 5.94
N SER A 20 15.23 -19.86 7.21
CA SER A 20 15.12 -20.78 8.35
C SER A 20 13.73 -21.40 8.35
N TYR A 21 13.59 -22.70 8.64
CA TYR A 21 12.30 -23.43 8.74
C TYR A 21 11.13 -22.66 9.40
N PRO A 22 11.30 -21.88 10.50
CA PRO A 22 10.24 -21.03 11.04
C PRO A 22 9.78 -19.87 10.13
N GLU A 23 10.65 -19.34 9.29
CA GLU A 23 10.35 -18.31 8.29
C GLU A 23 9.56 -18.90 7.12
N TYR A 24 9.85 -20.15 6.72
CA TYR A 24 9.01 -20.89 5.76
C TYR A 24 7.58 -21.09 6.26
N LEU A 25 7.40 -21.47 7.53
CA LEU A 25 6.06 -21.65 8.13
C LEU A 25 5.30 -20.32 8.21
N ARG A 26 5.98 -19.22 8.59
CA ARG A 26 5.38 -17.88 8.61
C ARG A 26 4.97 -17.40 7.22
N ILE A 27 5.83 -17.59 6.23
CA ILE A 27 5.54 -17.26 4.83
C ILE A 27 4.37 -18.09 4.31
N THR A 28 4.30 -19.37 4.62
CA THR A 28 3.20 -20.25 4.20
C THR A 28 1.86 -19.84 4.82
N GLU A 29 1.85 -19.44 6.09
CA GLU A 29 0.62 -18.97 6.75
C GLU A 29 0.14 -17.63 6.18
N ILE A 30 1.07 -16.71 5.86
CA ILE A 30 0.78 -15.43 5.20
C ILE A 30 0.20 -15.69 3.80
N LEU A 31 0.87 -16.52 3.01
CA LEU A 31 0.41 -16.88 1.65
C LEU A 31 -0.96 -17.56 1.67
N ARG A 32 -1.22 -18.44 2.63
CA ARG A 32 -2.54 -19.11 2.74
C ARG A 32 -3.64 -18.11 3.06
N LYS A 33 -3.38 -17.11 3.92
CA LYS A 33 -4.34 -16.04 4.19
C LYS A 33 -4.55 -15.14 2.96
N GLU A 34 -3.48 -14.79 2.26
CA GLU A 34 -3.53 -13.98 1.04
C GLU A 34 -4.24 -14.72 -0.11
N THR A 35 -4.13 -16.05 -0.20
CA THR A 35 -4.85 -16.87 -1.19
C THR A 35 -6.36 -16.79 -1.02
N VAL A 36 -6.85 -16.86 0.23
CA VAL A 36 -8.28 -16.77 0.52
C VAL A 36 -8.82 -15.40 0.13
N GLY A 37 -8.11 -14.32 0.51
CA GLY A 37 -8.47 -12.96 0.09
C GLY A 37 -8.50 -12.81 -1.44
N GLY A 38 -7.50 -13.36 -2.13
CA GLY A 38 -7.42 -13.36 -3.58
C GLY A 38 -8.57 -14.08 -4.29
N ILE A 39 -8.95 -15.26 -3.81
CA ILE A 39 -10.10 -16.01 -4.35
C ILE A 39 -11.40 -15.25 -4.09
N LEU A 40 -11.57 -14.67 -2.89
CA LEU A 40 -12.75 -13.85 -2.58
C LEU A 40 -12.86 -12.64 -3.52
N LEU A 41 -11.74 -11.97 -3.82
CA LEU A 41 -11.69 -10.86 -4.77
C LEU A 41 -12.11 -11.29 -6.18
N LEU A 42 -11.61 -12.43 -6.66
CA LEU A 42 -12.01 -13.01 -7.94
C LEU A 42 -13.50 -13.33 -8.02
N ILE A 43 -14.05 -13.93 -6.96
CA ILE A 43 -15.49 -14.23 -6.87
C ILE A 43 -16.30 -12.94 -6.85
N ALA A 44 -15.89 -11.94 -6.06
CA ALA A 44 -16.56 -10.65 -6.00
C ALA A 44 -16.56 -9.93 -7.35
N ALA A 45 -15.43 -9.93 -8.07
CA ALA A 45 -15.32 -9.37 -9.41
C ALA A 45 -16.22 -10.11 -10.41
N ALA A 46 -16.24 -11.45 -10.38
CA ALA A 46 -17.12 -12.24 -11.24
C ALA A 46 -18.61 -11.95 -10.96
N ILE A 47 -19.00 -11.88 -9.69
CA ILE A 47 -20.37 -11.50 -9.29
C ILE A 47 -20.71 -10.10 -9.80
N ALA A 48 -19.80 -9.12 -9.63
CA ALA A 48 -20.03 -7.75 -10.09
C ALA A 48 -20.21 -7.68 -11.62
N ILE A 49 -19.36 -8.38 -12.39
CA ILE A 49 -19.47 -8.45 -13.86
C ILE A 49 -20.79 -9.11 -14.27
N ILE A 50 -21.15 -10.24 -13.66
CA ILE A 50 -22.40 -10.95 -13.98
C ILE A 50 -23.60 -10.06 -13.65
N TRP A 51 -23.62 -9.46 -12.46
CA TRP A 51 -24.74 -8.63 -12.01
C TRP A 51 -24.91 -7.38 -12.89
N ALA A 52 -23.83 -6.67 -13.20
CA ALA A 52 -23.85 -5.48 -14.05
C ALA A 52 -24.27 -5.76 -15.51
N ASN A 53 -24.07 -6.99 -16.00
CA ASN A 53 -24.47 -7.40 -17.35
C ASN A 53 -25.76 -8.26 -17.39
N SER A 54 -26.43 -8.42 -16.25
CA SER A 54 -27.67 -9.22 -16.15
C SER A 54 -28.93 -8.36 -16.33
N PRO A 55 -30.13 -8.97 -16.46
CA PRO A 55 -31.40 -8.24 -16.41
C PRO A 55 -31.64 -7.45 -15.11
N PHE A 56 -30.87 -7.73 -14.05
CA PHE A 56 -30.91 -7.00 -12.78
C PHE A 56 -29.88 -5.86 -12.70
N SER A 57 -29.24 -5.48 -13.81
CA SER A 57 -28.20 -4.44 -13.85
C SER A 57 -28.65 -3.10 -13.26
N GLU A 58 -29.92 -2.72 -13.46
CA GLU A 58 -30.48 -1.49 -12.86
C GLU A 58 -30.34 -1.48 -11.33
N SER A 59 -30.56 -2.62 -10.67
CA SER A 59 -30.39 -2.71 -9.21
C SER A 59 -28.94 -2.51 -8.77
N TYR A 60 -27.97 -3.00 -9.55
CA TYR A 60 -26.55 -2.82 -9.28
C TYR A 60 -26.17 -1.34 -9.37
N PHE A 61 -26.55 -0.68 -10.47
CA PHE A 61 -26.26 0.74 -10.65
C PHE A 61 -27.02 1.63 -9.65
N ALA A 62 -28.27 1.29 -9.31
CA ALA A 62 -29.02 1.99 -8.28
C ALA A 62 -28.33 1.94 -6.90
N ILE A 63 -27.75 0.78 -6.53
CA ILE A 63 -26.97 0.67 -5.29
C ILE A 63 -25.66 1.44 -5.40
N ARG A 64 -24.92 1.28 -6.50
CA ARG A 64 -23.63 1.94 -6.71
C ARG A 64 -23.75 3.46 -6.66
N ASP A 65 -24.82 4.00 -7.26
CA ASP A 65 -25.07 5.43 -7.43
C ASP A 65 -25.89 6.01 -6.26
N LEU A 66 -26.27 5.18 -5.29
CA LEU A 66 -26.93 5.65 -4.07
C LEU A 66 -26.00 6.59 -3.29
N GLU A 67 -26.37 7.86 -3.24
CA GLU A 67 -25.63 8.88 -2.50
C GLU A 67 -26.03 8.91 -1.03
N PHE A 68 -25.03 8.90 -0.15
CA PHE A 68 -25.23 9.13 1.28
C PHE A 68 -24.04 9.87 1.88
N GLY A 69 -24.32 10.68 2.91
CA GLY A 69 -23.30 11.44 3.63
C GLY A 69 -23.78 12.84 4.00
N TYR A 70 -22.84 13.65 4.48
CA TYR A 70 -23.12 15.01 4.96
C TYR A 70 -22.64 16.04 3.94
N GLU A 71 -23.60 16.62 3.21
CA GLU A 71 -23.34 17.57 2.11
C GLU A 71 -22.51 18.80 2.52
N PRO A 72 -22.70 19.45 3.70
CA PRO A 72 -21.88 20.60 4.08
C PRO A 72 -20.39 20.31 4.25
N TRP A 73 -20.00 19.04 4.36
CA TRP A 73 -18.59 18.62 4.42
C TRP A 73 -18.06 18.12 3.07
N HIS A 74 -18.81 18.31 1.98
CA HIS A 74 -18.51 17.76 0.65
C HIS A 74 -18.39 16.22 0.66
N LEU A 75 -19.09 15.56 1.59
CA LEU A 75 -19.04 14.10 1.78
C LEU A 75 -20.32 13.39 1.33
N LYS A 76 -21.15 14.04 0.52
CA LYS A 76 -22.31 13.38 -0.09
C LYS A 76 -21.79 12.57 -1.29
N LEU A 77 -21.42 11.33 -1.02
CA LEU A 77 -20.75 10.46 -1.97
C LEU A 77 -21.65 9.26 -2.31
N SER A 78 -21.58 8.81 -3.55
CA SER A 78 -22.19 7.55 -3.95
C SER A 78 -21.52 6.36 -3.24
N VAL A 79 -22.19 5.21 -3.14
CA VAL A 79 -21.56 3.98 -2.65
C VAL A 79 -20.28 3.66 -3.44
N GLY A 80 -20.29 3.89 -4.76
CA GLY A 80 -19.11 3.74 -5.61
C GLY A 80 -17.96 4.68 -5.22
N ALA A 81 -18.26 5.94 -4.90
CA ALA A 81 -17.27 6.90 -4.44
C ALA A 81 -16.74 6.55 -3.03
N TRP A 82 -17.60 6.11 -2.11
CA TRP A 82 -17.14 5.59 -0.80
C TRP A 82 -16.22 4.37 -0.93
N ALA A 83 -16.50 3.48 -1.90
CA ALA A 83 -15.64 2.34 -2.18
C ALA A 83 -14.28 2.78 -2.77
N SER A 84 -14.29 3.68 -3.76
CA SER A 84 -13.06 4.11 -4.46
C SER A 84 -12.21 5.12 -3.69
N ASP A 85 -12.81 6.03 -2.92
CA ASP A 85 -12.05 7.02 -2.13
C ASP A 85 -11.84 6.57 -0.68
N GLY A 86 -12.84 5.94 -0.07
CA GLY A 86 -12.83 5.57 1.34
C GLY A 86 -12.08 4.26 1.60
N LEU A 87 -12.53 3.16 0.99
CA LEU A 87 -11.91 1.84 1.21
C LEU A 87 -10.48 1.81 0.68
N LEU A 88 -10.25 2.45 -0.46
CA LEU A 88 -8.93 2.55 -1.08
C LEU A 88 -7.97 3.42 -0.26
N ALA A 89 -8.46 4.42 0.49
CA ALA A 89 -7.64 5.13 1.49
C ALA A 89 -7.19 4.22 2.65
N VAL A 90 -8.01 3.26 3.07
CA VAL A 90 -7.61 2.25 4.08
C VAL A 90 -6.53 1.32 3.51
N PHE A 91 -6.70 0.87 2.27
CA PHE A 91 -5.69 0.09 1.56
C PHE A 91 -4.36 0.85 1.48
N PHE A 92 -4.37 2.09 1.00
CA PHE A 92 -3.16 2.91 0.89
C PHE A 92 -2.56 3.32 2.25
N PHE A 93 -3.36 3.36 3.32
CA PHE A 93 -2.82 3.48 4.67
C PHE A 93 -1.97 2.27 5.06
N LEU A 94 -2.43 1.05 4.78
CA LEU A 94 -1.66 -0.17 5.00
C LEU A 94 -0.41 -0.20 4.13
N THR A 95 -0.53 0.12 2.84
CA THR A 95 0.62 0.23 1.92
C THR A 95 1.61 1.28 2.41
N GLY A 96 1.14 2.42 2.93
CA GLY A 96 1.98 3.45 3.53
C GLY A 96 2.73 2.99 4.79
N LEU A 97 2.10 2.17 5.64
CA LEU A 97 2.77 1.55 6.80
C LEU A 97 3.87 0.57 6.35
N GLU A 98 3.56 -0.28 5.39
CA GLU A 98 4.48 -1.29 4.83
C GLU A 98 5.69 -0.61 4.18
N LEU A 99 5.44 0.38 3.32
CA LEU A 99 6.47 1.14 2.65
C LEU A 99 7.36 1.89 3.65
N LYS A 100 6.78 2.53 4.67
CA LYS A 100 7.56 3.15 5.74
C LYS A 100 8.42 2.13 6.47
N ARG A 101 7.90 0.91 6.71
CA ARG A 101 8.66 -0.18 7.33
C ARG A 101 9.83 -0.59 6.45
N GLU A 102 9.62 -0.76 5.16
CA GLU A 102 10.68 -1.11 4.21
C GLU A 102 11.78 -0.05 4.14
N PHE A 103 11.43 1.24 4.16
CA PHE A 103 12.41 2.33 4.19
C PHE A 103 13.23 2.38 5.50
N VAL A 104 12.60 2.09 6.64
CA VAL A 104 13.25 2.27 7.95
C VAL A 104 13.98 1.01 8.42
N ALA A 105 13.41 -0.16 8.14
CA ALA A 105 13.83 -1.44 8.72
C ALA A 105 13.98 -2.58 7.71
N GLY A 106 13.57 -2.39 6.45
CA GLY A 106 13.60 -3.42 5.41
C GLY A 106 14.66 -3.21 4.35
N ASP A 107 14.42 -3.75 3.16
CA ASP A 107 15.41 -3.84 2.08
C ASP A 107 15.59 -2.51 1.33
N LEU A 108 14.55 -1.66 1.30
CA LEU A 108 14.60 -0.32 0.69
C LEU A 108 15.52 0.65 1.46
N ARG A 109 15.90 0.32 2.69
CA ARG A 109 16.86 1.11 3.47
C ARG A 109 18.25 1.20 2.80
N ARG A 110 18.65 0.16 2.06
CA ARG A 110 19.96 0.11 1.39
C ARG A 110 19.79 0.39 -0.11
N ILE A 111 20.36 1.49 -0.58
CA ILE A 111 20.28 1.91 -1.99
C ILE A 111 20.68 0.76 -2.95
N SER A 112 21.73 0.01 -2.62
CA SER A 112 22.19 -1.11 -3.46
C SER A 112 21.18 -2.25 -3.62
N ARG A 113 20.24 -2.41 -2.68
CA ARG A 113 19.14 -3.38 -2.77
C ARG A 113 17.89 -2.74 -3.35
N ALA A 114 17.64 -1.47 -3.06
CA ALA A 114 16.48 -0.73 -3.53
C ALA A 114 16.50 -0.45 -5.05
N ILE A 115 17.70 -0.31 -5.64
CA ILE A 115 17.81 0.12 -7.05
C ILE A 115 17.16 -0.85 -8.04
N VAL A 116 17.23 -2.16 -7.78
CA VAL A 116 16.68 -3.16 -8.72
C VAL A 116 15.14 -3.14 -8.72
N PRO A 117 14.44 -3.25 -7.56
CA PRO A 117 12.98 -3.11 -7.53
C PRO A 117 12.50 -1.76 -8.03
N VAL A 118 13.18 -0.66 -7.67
CA VAL A 118 12.76 0.69 -8.09
C VAL A 118 12.94 0.91 -9.59
N ALA A 119 14.03 0.44 -10.19
CA ALA A 119 14.22 0.53 -11.64
C ALA A 119 13.22 -0.35 -12.40
N ALA A 120 12.95 -1.56 -11.89
CA ALA A 120 11.93 -2.44 -12.45
C ALA A 120 10.53 -1.80 -12.39
N ALA A 121 10.18 -1.19 -11.26
CA ALA A 121 8.93 -0.46 -11.07
C ALA A 121 8.79 0.70 -12.06
N PHE A 122 9.82 1.53 -12.17
CA PHE A 122 9.85 2.64 -13.13
C PHE A 122 9.68 2.16 -14.57
N GLY A 123 10.33 1.06 -14.95
CA GLY A 123 10.13 0.45 -16.25
C GLY A 123 8.70 -0.07 -16.45
N GLY A 124 8.13 -0.69 -15.42
CA GLY A 124 6.75 -1.17 -15.37
C GLY A 124 5.70 -0.08 -15.50
N VAL A 125 6.03 1.17 -15.16
CA VAL A 125 5.14 2.33 -15.33
C VAL A 125 5.38 3.03 -16.67
N VAL A 126 6.64 3.31 -17.01
CA VAL A 126 7.00 4.10 -18.20
C VAL A 126 6.65 3.35 -19.49
N VAL A 127 6.93 2.05 -19.57
CA VAL A 127 6.72 1.29 -20.81
C VAL A 127 5.23 1.19 -21.17
N PRO A 128 4.31 0.75 -20.28
CA PRO A 128 2.88 0.70 -20.60
C PRO A 128 2.29 2.09 -20.87
N ALA A 129 2.71 3.12 -20.13
CA ALA A 129 2.30 4.50 -20.37
C ALA A 129 2.64 4.96 -21.79
N LEU A 130 3.89 4.78 -22.22
CA LEU A 130 4.35 5.17 -23.55
C LEU A 130 3.62 4.40 -24.65
N VAL A 131 3.46 3.09 -24.49
CA VAL A 131 2.73 2.25 -25.46
C VAL A 131 1.29 2.76 -25.60
N TYR A 132 0.60 3.02 -24.49
CA TYR A 132 -0.76 3.54 -24.52
C TYR A 132 -0.84 4.92 -25.19
N THR A 133 0.07 5.84 -24.84
CA THR A 133 0.10 7.18 -25.44
C THR A 133 0.32 7.11 -26.94
N VAL A 134 1.28 6.29 -27.42
CA VAL A 134 1.57 6.12 -28.86
C VAL A 134 0.36 5.57 -29.61
N VAL A 135 -0.32 4.57 -29.06
CA VAL A 135 -1.52 3.98 -29.67
C VAL A 135 -2.68 4.97 -29.74
N ASN A 136 -2.79 5.88 -28.77
CA ASN A 136 -3.90 6.83 -28.64
C ASN A 136 -3.59 8.26 -29.16
N LEU A 137 -2.47 8.47 -29.86
CA LEU A 137 -2.08 9.80 -30.38
C LEU A 137 -3.15 10.46 -31.26
N SER A 138 -3.96 9.67 -31.96
CA SER A 138 -5.03 10.17 -32.84
C SER A 138 -6.29 10.64 -32.10
N SER A 139 -6.40 10.36 -30.80
CA SER A 139 -7.62 10.56 -30.02
C SER A 139 -7.33 11.40 -28.77
N PRO A 140 -7.36 12.75 -28.88
CA PRO A 140 -6.96 13.66 -27.79
C PRO A 140 -7.66 13.40 -26.45
N ASP A 141 -8.95 13.03 -26.49
CA ASP A 141 -9.75 12.77 -25.29
C ASP A 141 -9.24 11.56 -24.50
N THR A 142 -8.69 10.56 -25.19
CA THR A 142 -8.18 9.32 -24.58
C THR A 142 -6.76 9.46 -24.03
N LEU A 143 -6.00 10.49 -24.44
CA LEU A 143 -4.62 10.69 -23.98
C LEU A 143 -4.52 10.94 -22.48
N ARG A 144 -5.60 11.44 -21.85
CA ARG A 144 -5.70 11.56 -20.40
C ARG A 144 -5.70 10.20 -19.69
N GLY A 145 -5.88 9.09 -20.38
CA GLY A 145 -5.91 7.74 -19.80
C GLY A 145 -4.54 7.05 -19.67
N TRP A 146 -3.42 7.73 -19.92
CA TRP A 146 -2.09 7.10 -19.99
C TRP A 146 -1.65 6.38 -18.71
N ALA A 147 -2.16 6.78 -17.54
CA ALA A 147 -1.84 6.13 -16.27
C ALA A 147 -2.65 4.85 -16.01
N ILE A 148 -3.78 4.63 -16.72
CA ILE A 148 -4.63 3.44 -16.56
C ILE A 148 -3.85 2.11 -16.67
N PRO A 149 -3.02 1.87 -17.72
CA PRO A 149 -2.28 0.61 -17.86
C PRO A 149 -1.06 0.49 -16.93
N THR A 150 -0.75 1.52 -16.15
CA THR A 150 0.42 1.52 -15.23
C THR A 150 0.09 0.95 -13.85
N ALA A 151 -1.19 0.88 -13.49
CA ALA A 151 -1.63 0.38 -12.20
C ALA A 151 -1.55 -1.15 -12.15
N THR A 152 -0.92 -1.68 -11.11
CA THR A 152 -0.83 -3.11 -10.83
C THR A 152 -1.62 -3.44 -9.58
N ASP A 153 -2.62 -4.32 -9.65
CA ASP A 153 -3.35 -4.77 -8.46
C ASP A 153 -2.52 -5.82 -7.69
N ILE A 154 -1.92 -5.41 -6.58
CA ILE A 154 -1.12 -6.28 -5.71
C ILE A 154 -1.93 -7.45 -5.15
N ALA A 155 -3.21 -7.24 -4.80
CA ALA A 155 -4.02 -8.31 -4.20
C ALA A 155 -4.26 -9.42 -5.23
N PHE A 156 -4.54 -9.04 -6.48
CA PHE A 156 -4.66 -9.99 -7.58
C PHE A 156 -3.32 -10.64 -7.94
N ALA A 157 -2.24 -9.85 -8.04
CA ALA A 157 -0.91 -10.37 -8.35
C ALA A 157 -0.44 -11.40 -7.30
N LEU A 158 -0.66 -11.12 -6.01
CA LEU A 158 -0.33 -12.04 -4.92
C LEU A 158 -1.25 -13.27 -4.89
N ALA A 159 -2.53 -13.14 -5.25
CA ALA A 159 -3.43 -14.27 -5.38
C ALA A 159 -2.92 -15.27 -6.43
N VAL A 160 -2.59 -14.77 -7.62
CA VAL A 160 -2.01 -15.58 -8.71
C VAL A 160 -0.66 -16.16 -8.28
N LEU A 161 0.18 -15.34 -7.63
CA LEU A 161 1.46 -15.78 -7.09
C LEU A 161 1.30 -16.89 -6.06
N ALA A 162 0.28 -16.87 -5.22
CA ALA A 162 0.05 -17.89 -4.21
C ALA A 162 -0.44 -19.21 -4.82
N VAL A 163 -1.22 -19.16 -5.90
CA VAL A 163 -1.64 -20.35 -6.67
C VAL A 163 -0.45 -21.02 -7.36
N ILE A 164 0.47 -20.23 -7.95
CA ILE A 164 1.62 -20.73 -8.71
C ILE A 164 2.87 -20.91 -7.81
N GLY A 165 2.85 -20.33 -6.61
CA GLY A 165 4.02 -20.00 -5.79
C GLY A 165 4.78 -21.18 -5.22
N SER A 166 4.20 -22.38 -5.23
CA SER A 166 4.89 -23.64 -4.91
C SER A 166 6.14 -23.86 -5.76
N HIS A 167 6.21 -23.26 -6.95
CA HIS A 167 7.33 -23.38 -7.89
C HIS A 167 8.33 -22.22 -7.86
N LEU A 168 8.06 -21.15 -7.10
CA LEU A 168 8.87 -19.94 -7.16
C LEU A 168 9.92 -19.87 -6.02
N PRO A 169 11.17 -19.49 -6.32
CA PRO A 169 12.19 -19.25 -5.30
C PRO A 169 11.75 -18.17 -4.30
N GLY A 170 12.07 -18.35 -3.02
CA GLY A 170 11.69 -17.39 -1.97
C GLY A 170 12.20 -15.96 -2.23
N ALA A 171 13.37 -15.82 -2.84
CA ALA A 171 13.92 -14.52 -3.22
C ALA A 171 13.05 -13.78 -4.25
N LEU A 172 12.42 -14.50 -5.20
CA LEU A 172 11.54 -13.89 -6.20
C LEU A 172 10.25 -13.38 -5.57
N ARG A 173 9.71 -14.09 -4.57
CA ARG A 173 8.50 -13.63 -3.86
C ARG A 173 8.76 -12.33 -3.11
N ILE A 174 9.89 -12.25 -2.39
CA ILE A 174 10.29 -11.02 -1.68
C ILE A 174 10.49 -9.88 -2.68
N PHE A 175 11.18 -10.15 -3.79
CA PHE A 175 11.35 -9.17 -4.86
C PHE A 175 10.02 -8.65 -5.42
N LEU A 176 9.08 -9.55 -5.73
CA LEU A 176 7.75 -9.17 -6.26
C LEU A 176 6.92 -8.39 -5.24
N LEU A 177 6.99 -8.76 -3.96
CA LEU A 177 6.35 -8.00 -2.88
C LEU A 177 6.90 -6.57 -2.79
N THR A 178 8.23 -6.41 -2.84
CA THR A 178 8.85 -5.08 -2.82
C THR A 178 8.54 -4.28 -4.08
N LEU A 179 8.57 -4.92 -5.25
CA LEU A 179 8.22 -4.31 -6.53
C LEU A 179 6.80 -3.73 -6.48
N ALA A 180 5.82 -4.53 -6.06
CA ALA A 180 4.43 -4.11 -6.02
C ALA A 180 4.18 -2.91 -5.08
N VAL A 181 4.84 -2.88 -3.91
CA VAL A 181 4.73 -1.73 -2.99
C VAL A 181 5.33 -0.46 -3.59
N VAL A 182 6.42 -0.57 -4.36
CA VAL A 182 7.02 0.58 -5.06
C VAL A 182 6.13 1.05 -6.22
N ASP A 183 5.57 0.11 -6.99
CA ASP A 183 4.62 0.41 -8.07
C ASP A 183 3.39 1.17 -7.56
N ASP A 184 2.79 0.71 -6.45
CA ASP A 184 1.65 1.39 -5.80
C ASP A 184 1.98 2.84 -5.40
N LEU A 185 3.21 3.08 -4.92
CA LEU A 185 3.67 4.43 -4.58
C LEU A 185 3.81 5.31 -5.82
N ILE A 186 4.34 4.76 -6.91
CA ILE A 186 4.46 5.51 -8.16
C ILE A 186 3.07 5.81 -8.70
N ALA A 187 2.17 4.84 -8.70
CA ALA A 187 0.80 5.00 -9.16
C ALA A 187 0.05 6.08 -8.36
N ILE A 188 0.10 6.05 -7.03
CA ILE A 188 -0.57 7.07 -6.22
C ILE A 188 0.08 8.45 -6.40
N ALA A 189 1.41 8.53 -6.57
CA ALA A 189 2.07 9.80 -6.86
C ALA A 189 1.61 10.36 -8.21
N ILE A 190 1.51 9.52 -9.25
CA ILE A 190 1.00 9.94 -10.56
C ILE A 190 -0.42 10.48 -10.44
N ILE A 191 -1.30 9.73 -9.77
CA ILE A 191 -2.70 10.10 -9.56
C ILE A 191 -2.80 11.42 -8.78
N ALA A 192 -1.99 11.60 -7.74
CA ALA A 192 -1.98 12.80 -6.91
C ALA A 192 -1.48 14.07 -7.63
N PHE A 193 -0.52 13.95 -8.55
CA PHE A 193 0.07 15.12 -9.23
C PHE A 193 -0.54 15.42 -10.60
N PHE A 194 -0.99 14.41 -11.33
CA PHE A 194 -1.47 14.56 -12.70
C PHE A 194 -3.00 14.50 -12.85
N TYR A 195 -3.72 13.95 -11.86
CA TYR A 195 -5.18 13.78 -11.93
C TYR A 195 -5.92 14.58 -10.84
N SER A 196 -5.25 15.50 -10.15
CA SER A 196 -5.94 16.41 -9.22
C SER A 196 -6.70 17.50 -9.97
N GLU A 197 -7.97 17.68 -9.61
CA GLU A 197 -8.86 18.69 -10.18
C GLU A 197 -9.13 19.77 -9.13
N ASP A 198 -9.10 21.05 -9.53
CA ASP A 198 -9.50 22.22 -8.74
C ASP A 198 -8.97 22.24 -7.28
N VAL A 199 -7.63 22.27 -7.14
CA VAL A 199 -6.98 22.21 -5.81
C VAL A 199 -7.35 23.40 -4.93
N HIS A 200 -8.16 23.13 -3.90
CA HIS A 200 -8.54 24.10 -2.89
C HIS A 200 -7.50 24.17 -1.77
N LEU A 201 -6.54 25.10 -1.92
CA LEU A 201 -5.45 25.31 -0.97
C LEU A 201 -5.91 25.49 0.50
N THR A 202 -7.08 26.08 0.71
CA THR A 202 -7.65 26.26 2.05
C THR A 202 -7.84 24.93 2.77
N PHE A 203 -8.46 23.94 2.13
CA PHE A 203 -8.67 22.62 2.75
C PHE A 203 -7.35 21.87 2.95
N LEU A 204 -6.39 22.04 2.03
CA LEU A 204 -5.05 21.48 2.16
C LEU A 204 -4.31 22.02 3.39
N LEU A 205 -4.43 23.33 3.67
CA LEU A 205 -3.86 23.95 4.87
C LEU A 205 -4.56 23.45 6.14
N TRP A 206 -5.89 23.37 6.14
CA TRP A 206 -6.65 22.84 7.27
C TRP A 206 -6.30 21.39 7.58
N MET A 207 -5.99 20.58 6.56
CA MET A 207 -5.60 19.17 6.69
C MET A 207 -4.28 18.97 7.47
N ILE A 208 -3.38 19.96 7.43
CA ILE A 208 -2.11 19.90 8.17
C ILE A 208 -2.33 19.77 9.68
N LEU A 209 -3.41 20.37 10.22
CA LEU A 209 -3.69 20.35 11.65
C LEU A 209 -4.03 18.94 12.18
N PRO A 210 -5.05 18.22 11.67
CA PRO A 210 -5.35 16.86 12.11
C PRO A 210 -4.22 15.89 11.74
N LEU A 211 -3.55 16.05 10.59
CA LEU A 211 -2.39 15.23 10.21
C LEU A 211 -1.22 15.42 11.19
N GLY A 212 -0.90 16.67 11.53
CA GLY A 212 0.14 17.02 12.49
C GLY A 212 -0.17 16.51 13.89
N LEU A 213 -1.43 16.61 14.33
CA LEU A 213 -1.88 16.07 15.61
C LEU A 213 -1.81 14.54 15.63
N PHE A 214 -2.23 13.88 14.55
CA PHE A 214 -2.09 12.44 14.37
C PHE A 214 -0.62 12.02 14.48
N ALA A 215 0.27 12.70 13.75
CA ALA A 215 1.71 12.42 13.77
C ALA A 215 2.31 12.62 15.16
N LEU A 216 1.98 13.73 15.83
CA LEU A 216 2.45 14.04 17.17
C LEU A 216 2.02 12.98 18.18
N LEU A 217 0.74 12.59 18.17
CA LEU A 217 0.20 11.59 19.08
C LEU A 217 0.80 10.21 18.82
N ALA A 218 0.87 9.79 17.56
CA ALA A 218 1.46 8.52 17.15
C ALA A 218 2.94 8.43 17.58
N GLN A 219 3.72 9.50 17.43
CA GLN A 219 5.14 9.55 17.79
C GLN A 219 5.40 9.69 19.30
N ARG A 220 4.57 10.43 20.04
CA ARG A 220 4.77 10.65 21.49
C ARG A 220 4.29 9.49 22.35
N ARG A 221 3.21 8.82 21.95
CA ARG A 221 2.55 7.79 22.77
C ARG A 221 2.50 6.41 22.09
N PRO A 222 3.56 5.90 21.44
CA PRO A 222 3.48 4.65 20.67
C PRO A 222 3.19 3.43 21.55
N ARG A 223 3.64 3.43 22.81
CA ARG A 223 3.33 2.34 23.77
C ARG A 223 1.86 2.30 24.14
N PHE A 224 1.22 3.46 24.30
CA PHE A 224 -0.19 3.54 24.67
C PHE A 224 -1.09 3.04 23.52
N PHE A 225 -0.83 3.52 22.31
CA PHE A 225 -1.57 3.12 21.12
C PHE A 225 -1.30 1.66 20.71
N GLY A 226 -0.09 1.14 20.97
CA GLY A 226 0.25 -0.26 20.74
C GLY A 226 -0.38 -1.21 21.78
N SER A 227 -0.35 -0.84 23.06
CA SER A 227 -0.84 -1.70 24.15
C SER A 227 -2.36 -1.70 24.30
N THR A 228 -3.04 -0.61 23.97
CA THR A 228 -4.49 -0.50 24.13
C THR A 228 -5.20 -0.73 22.79
N THR A 229 -6.20 -1.60 22.77
CA THR A 229 -6.97 -1.86 21.54
C THR A 229 -7.84 -0.66 21.16
N ARG A 230 -8.45 0.03 22.14
CA ARG A 230 -9.41 1.11 21.90
C ARG A 230 -8.78 2.46 21.51
N GLY A 231 -7.53 2.71 21.87
CA GLY A 231 -6.89 4.02 21.73
C GLY A 231 -6.72 4.46 20.28
N PRO A 232 -6.17 3.63 19.39
CA PRO A 232 -6.09 3.95 17.97
C PRO A 232 -7.47 4.19 17.36
N TRP A 233 -8.46 3.38 17.71
CA TRP A 233 -9.82 3.48 17.19
C TRP A 233 -10.57 4.73 17.67
N LEU A 234 -10.35 5.16 18.91
CA LEU A 234 -11.04 6.32 19.48
C LEU A 234 -10.36 7.66 19.18
N VAL A 235 -9.05 7.68 18.91
CA VAL A 235 -8.29 8.93 18.77
C VAL A 235 -7.64 9.08 17.40
N LEU A 236 -6.93 8.04 16.92
CA LEU A 236 -6.20 8.13 15.65
C LEU A 236 -7.14 8.00 14.45
N LEU A 237 -8.15 7.14 14.55
CA LEU A 237 -9.10 6.91 13.45
C LEU A 237 -9.98 8.14 13.17
N PRO A 238 -10.57 8.85 14.15
CA PRO A 238 -11.27 10.10 13.87
C PRO A 238 -10.38 11.17 13.23
N LEU A 239 -9.13 11.31 13.70
CA LEU A 239 -8.17 12.22 13.06
C LEU A 239 -7.85 11.81 11.63
N GLY A 240 -7.73 10.51 11.36
CA GLY A 240 -7.56 9.97 10.03
C GLY A 240 -8.74 10.29 9.11
N ILE A 241 -9.97 10.09 9.58
CA ILE A 241 -11.20 10.40 8.84
C ILE A 241 -11.28 11.91 8.52
N VAL A 242 -10.97 12.77 9.49
CA VAL A 242 -10.97 14.24 9.26
C VAL A 242 -9.88 14.62 8.25
N THR A 243 -8.69 14.03 8.34
CA THR A 243 -7.60 14.25 7.37
C THR A 243 -8.01 13.81 5.97
N TRP A 244 -8.64 12.65 5.84
CA TRP A 244 -9.15 12.11 4.58
C TRP A 244 -10.27 12.99 3.99
N ALA A 245 -11.24 13.41 4.80
CA ALA A 245 -12.33 14.27 4.36
C ALA A 245 -11.82 15.63 3.86
N LEU A 246 -10.85 16.23 4.55
CA LEU A 246 -10.22 17.48 4.11
C LEU A 246 -9.37 17.29 2.84
N MET A 247 -8.72 16.14 2.67
CA MET A 247 -8.01 15.81 1.43
C MET A 247 -8.98 15.69 0.26
N HIS A 248 -10.06 14.93 0.44
CA HIS A 248 -11.12 14.79 -0.56
C HIS A 248 -11.72 16.16 -0.95
N ALA A 249 -12.08 16.98 0.04
CA ALA A 249 -12.59 18.34 -0.19
C ALA A 249 -11.56 19.28 -0.85
N SER A 250 -10.26 18.95 -0.80
CA SER A 250 -9.21 19.76 -1.42
C SER A 250 -9.03 19.53 -2.92
N GLY A 251 -9.73 18.57 -3.54
CA GLY A 251 -9.55 18.19 -4.94
C GLY A 251 -8.32 17.31 -5.20
N VAL A 252 -7.54 17.03 -4.15
CA VAL A 252 -6.50 16.00 -4.18
C VAL A 252 -7.13 14.64 -3.94
N HIS A 253 -6.63 13.61 -4.61
CA HIS A 253 -7.09 12.24 -4.43
C HIS A 253 -7.09 11.83 -2.96
N ALA A 254 -8.24 11.40 -2.47
CA ALA A 254 -8.46 11.13 -1.05
C ALA A 254 -7.57 9.99 -0.52
N THR A 255 -7.16 9.07 -1.40
CA THR A 255 -6.25 7.96 -1.13
C THR A 255 -4.87 8.42 -0.63
N VAL A 256 -4.41 9.60 -1.04
CA VAL A 256 -3.12 10.19 -0.62
C VAL A 256 -3.08 10.40 0.89
N ALA A 257 -4.23 10.73 1.50
CA ALA A 257 -4.33 10.88 2.95
C ALA A 257 -3.96 9.57 3.67
N GLY A 258 -4.35 8.42 3.13
CA GLY A 258 -3.99 7.11 3.66
C GLY A 258 -2.47 6.93 3.75
N VAL A 259 -1.76 7.18 2.64
CA VAL A 259 -0.30 7.09 2.60
C VAL A 259 0.34 8.05 3.60
N LEU A 260 -0.06 9.33 3.60
CA LEU A 260 0.50 10.33 4.52
C LEU A 260 0.32 9.94 5.99
N LEU A 261 -0.85 9.44 6.36
CA LEU A 261 -1.13 8.94 7.71
C LEU A 261 -0.24 7.73 8.04
N GLY A 262 -0.10 6.76 7.12
CA GLY A 262 0.79 5.61 7.28
C GLY A 262 2.24 6.04 7.50
N PHE A 263 2.71 7.02 6.72
CA PHE A 263 4.04 7.61 6.85
C PHE A 263 4.25 8.36 8.17
N CYS A 264 3.20 8.75 8.88
CA CYS A 264 3.32 9.40 10.19
C CYS A 264 3.52 8.40 11.35
N VAL A 265 3.17 7.12 11.17
CA VAL A 265 3.20 6.11 12.24
C VAL A 265 4.63 5.60 12.51
N PRO A 266 5.17 5.66 13.73
CA PRO A 266 6.54 5.22 14.01
C PRO A 266 6.75 3.71 13.83
N VAL A 267 7.80 3.35 13.08
CA VAL A 267 8.24 1.96 12.87
C VAL A 267 9.17 1.49 14.00
N LEU A 268 10.14 2.32 14.39
CA LEU A 268 11.10 1.97 15.44
C LEU A 268 10.45 2.01 16.82
N ARG A 269 10.76 1.01 17.65
CA ARG A 269 10.33 1.00 19.06
C ARG A 269 11.31 1.79 19.93
N LYS A 270 10.82 2.39 21.02
CA LYS A 270 11.68 2.94 22.07
C LYS A 270 11.95 1.91 23.16
N SER A 271 13.19 1.43 23.26
CA SER A 271 13.65 0.51 24.30
C SER A 271 14.76 1.18 25.11
N GLY A 272 14.57 1.36 26.42
CA GLY A 272 15.54 2.07 27.27
C GLY A 272 15.87 3.50 26.81
N GLY A 273 14.92 4.20 26.18
CA GLY A 273 15.13 5.55 25.63
C GLY A 273 15.77 5.61 24.24
N LYS A 274 16.30 4.50 23.72
CA LYS A 274 16.93 4.43 22.39
C LYS A 274 15.98 3.84 21.33
N PRO A 275 16.07 4.29 20.06
CA PRO A 275 15.40 3.63 18.94
C PRO A 275 15.94 2.21 18.76
N ALA A 276 15.04 1.24 18.62
CA ALA A 276 15.38 -0.15 18.35
C ALA A 276 14.48 -0.70 17.23
N LEU A 277 15.02 -1.65 16.47
CA LEU A 277 14.26 -2.36 15.44
C LEU A 277 13.17 -3.24 16.10
N PRO A 278 12.02 -3.42 15.44
CA PRO A 278 11.03 -4.43 15.81
C PRO A 278 11.66 -5.83 15.92
N ARG A 279 11.14 -6.67 16.82
CA ARG A 279 11.55 -8.08 16.96
C ARG A 279 10.33 -8.95 17.25
N PRO A 280 10.34 -10.25 16.91
CA PRO A 280 9.28 -11.19 17.28
C PRO A 280 8.94 -11.07 18.78
N GLY A 281 7.66 -10.86 19.10
CA GLY A 281 7.16 -10.66 20.47
C GLY A 281 7.26 -9.24 21.04
N LYS A 282 7.88 -8.28 20.33
CA LYS A 282 7.95 -6.86 20.71
C LYS A 282 7.81 -5.97 19.46
N PRO A 283 6.61 -5.92 18.86
CA PRO A 283 6.35 -5.21 17.61
C PRO A 283 6.43 -3.68 17.76
N GLY A 284 6.66 -2.99 16.64
CA GLY A 284 6.53 -1.53 16.54
C GLY A 284 5.06 -1.10 16.43
N LEU A 285 4.76 0.20 16.54
CA LEU A 285 3.37 0.67 16.40
C LEU A 285 2.83 0.40 14.98
N ALA A 286 3.65 0.60 13.96
CA ALA A 286 3.30 0.28 12.57
C ALA A 286 2.87 -1.19 12.40
N GLU A 287 3.64 -2.14 12.92
CA GLU A 287 3.33 -3.59 12.85
C GLU A 287 2.05 -3.95 13.62
N VAL A 288 1.79 -3.29 14.76
CA VAL A 288 0.54 -3.48 15.52
C VAL A 288 -0.67 -2.94 14.77
N LEU A 289 -0.57 -1.75 14.16
CA LEU A 289 -1.66 -1.19 13.37
C LEU A 289 -1.88 -1.98 12.09
N GLU A 290 -0.82 -2.36 11.37
CA GLU A 290 -0.89 -3.22 10.20
C GLU A 290 -1.65 -4.51 10.52
N HIS A 291 -1.28 -5.23 11.59
CA HIS A 291 -1.98 -6.46 11.99
C HIS A 291 -3.47 -6.23 12.34
N ARG A 292 -3.84 -5.05 12.85
CA ARG A 292 -5.23 -4.73 13.21
C ARG A 292 -6.08 -4.36 12.00
N PHE A 293 -5.50 -3.68 11.02
CA PHE A 293 -6.21 -3.18 9.84
C PHE A 293 -6.12 -4.13 8.64
N ARG A 294 -5.11 -5.02 8.57
CA ARG A 294 -4.94 -5.99 7.48
C ARG A 294 -6.20 -6.83 7.21
N PRO A 295 -6.91 -7.39 8.22
CA PRO A 295 -8.16 -8.12 8.00
C PRO A 295 -9.25 -7.33 7.26
N LEU A 296 -9.32 -6.01 7.50
CA LEU A 296 -10.32 -5.14 6.84
C LEU A 296 -10.03 -4.95 5.36
N SER A 297 -8.75 -5.04 4.96
CA SER A 297 -8.33 -4.86 3.57
C SER A 297 -8.27 -6.18 2.79
N THR A 298 -7.91 -7.30 3.42
CA THR A 298 -7.77 -8.60 2.76
C THR A 298 -8.98 -9.52 2.94
N GLY A 299 -10.00 -9.06 3.67
CA GLY A 299 -11.28 -9.76 3.84
C GLY A 299 -11.34 -10.71 5.04
N PHE A 300 -10.23 -11.05 5.69
CA PHE A 300 -10.12 -11.80 6.97
C PHE A 300 -8.73 -11.65 7.60
#